data_AF-A0A382ZCX6-F1
#
_entry.id   AF-A0A382ZCX6-F1
#
_cell.length_a   1.000
_cell.length_b   1.000
_cell.length_c   1.000
_cell.angle_alpha   90.00
_cell.angle_beta   90.00
_cell.angle_gamma   90.00
#
_symmetry.space_group_name_H-M   'P 1'
#
loop_
_entity.id
_entity.type
_entity.pdbx_description
1 polymer ?
#
loop_
_entity_poly.entity_id
_entity_poly.type
_entity_poly.pdbx_seq_one_letter_code
_entity_poly.pdbx_strand_id
1 'polypeptide(L)'
;ETLPDCRNDEEKNLRLSTRTAGDVPIGKVVDIKKVESTHIFTGWGYDPDHPEGGLKVFIGGTNDQESISIETDSQHNFKLEITDLEIDAPVCLWLKNEGLSRHNTFIGCHNAHK
;
A
#
# COMPACT_ATOMS: atom_id res chain seq x y z
N GLU A 1 27.25 -9.70 -1.53
CA GLU A 1 27.15 -8.26 -1.80
C GLU A 1 25.68 -7.92 -1.90
N THR A 2 25.11 -7.33 -0.85
CA THR A 2 23.72 -6.86 -0.83
C THR A 2 23.69 -5.48 -1.47
N LEU A 3 22.95 -5.34 -2.58
CA LEU A 3 22.78 -4.06 -3.27
C LEU A 3 22.26 -3.00 -2.29
N PRO A 4 22.86 -1.80 -2.22
CA PRO A 4 22.42 -0.75 -1.33
C PRO A 4 21.06 -0.20 -1.79
N ASP A 5 20.11 -0.21 -0.85
CA ASP A 5 18.84 0.49 -0.79
C ASP A 5 18.11 0.79 -2.13
N CYS A 6 17.25 -0.15 -2.55
CA CYS A 6 16.06 0.17 -3.33
C CYS A 6 14.99 0.93 -2.52
N ARG A 7 15.39 1.71 -1.50
CA ARG A 7 14.52 2.52 -0.65
C ARG A 7 14.40 3.90 -1.30
N ASN A 8 13.66 3.93 -2.42
CA ASN A 8 13.63 5.04 -3.36
C ASN A 8 12.68 6.15 -2.89
N ASP A 9 13.06 6.90 -1.85
CA ASP A 9 12.33 8.11 -1.43
C ASP A 9 12.25 9.14 -2.58
N GLU A 10 13.20 9.11 -3.53
CA GLU A 10 13.15 9.93 -4.75
C GLU A 10 11.98 9.54 -5.66
N GLU A 11 11.69 8.24 -5.84
CA GLU A 11 10.52 7.78 -6.60
C GLU A 11 9.23 8.30 -5.98
N LYS A 12 9.10 8.16 -4.65
CA LYS A 12 7.91 8.64 -3.93
C LYS A 12 7.73 10.13 -4.16
N ASN A 13 8.74 10.95 -3.85
CA ASN A 13 8.66 12.39 -4.00
C ASN A 13 8.37 12.83 -5.44
N LEU A 14 9.02 12.18 -6.42
CA LEU A 14 8.76 12.46 -7.84
C LEU A 14 7.31 12.15 -8.22
N ARG A 15 6.81 10.96 -7.84
CA ARG A 15 5.44 10.56 -8.18
C ARG A 15 4.41 11.48 -7.54
N LEU A 16 4.60 11.86 -6.28
CA LEU A 16 3.76 12.84 -5.58
C LEU A 16 3.75 14.21 -6.28
N SER A 17 4.91 14.72 -6.69
CA SER A 17 5.05 16.05 -7.31
C SER A 17 4.33 16.21 -8.65
N THR A 18 3.97 15.09 -9.28
CA THR A 18 3.27 15.07 -10.58
C THR A 18 1.77 14.83 -10.45
N ARG A 19 1.22 14.81 -9.24
CA ARG A 19 -0.22 14.63 -9.00
C ARG A 19 -0.91 15.96 -8.72
N THR A 20 -2.15 16.05 -9.15
CA THR A 20 -3.02 17.19 -8.96
C THR A 20 -4.40 16.72 -8.49
N ALA A 21 -5.17 17.61 -7.85
CA ALA A 21 -6.52 17.27 -7.36
C ALA A 21 -7.38 16.66 -8.48
N GLY A 22 -8.05 15.55 -8.17
CA GLY A 22 -8.83 14.74 -9.09
C GLY A 22 -8.06 13.64 -9.84
N ASP A 23 -6.74 13.54 -9.67
CA ASP A 23 -5.98 12.36 -10.10
C ASP A 23 -6.24 11.18 -9.16
N VAL A 24 -6.12 9.95 -9.68
CA VAL A 24 -6.27 8.73 -8.87
C VAL A 24 -5.14 8.59 -7.85
N PRO A 25 -5.37 7.92 -6.71
CA PRO A 25 -4.34 7.64 -5.74
C PRO A 25 -3.14 6.92 -6.38
N ILE A 26 -1.98 7.07 -5.77
CA ILE A 26 -0.75 6.38 -6.15
C ILE A 26 -0.10 5.81 -4.91
N GLY A 27 0.57 4.67 -5.06
CA GLY A 27 1.33 4.10 -3.97
C GLY A 27 2.23 2.98 -4.44
N LYS A 28 2.89 2.38 -3.45
CA LYS A 28 3.78 1.25 -3.64
C LYS A 28 3.98 0.52 -2.32
N VAL A 29 3.92 -0.81 -2.36
CA VAL A 29 4.47 -1.65 -1.30
C VAL A 29 6.00 -1.70 -1.45
N VAL A 30 6.70 -1.31 -0.39
CA VAL A 30 8.16 -1.17 -0.38
C VAL A 30 8.83 -2.43 0.15
N ASP A 31 8.32 -3.00 1.23
CA ASP A 31 8.94 -4.14 1.89
C ASP A 31 7.91 -5.01 2.60
N ILE A 32 8.20 -6.30 2.65
CA ILE A 32 7.36 -7.32 3.29
C ILE A 32 8.23 -8.22 4.12
N LYS A 33 7.83 -8.39 5.38
CA LYS A 33 8.52 -9.27 6.31
C LYS A 33 7.55 -10.25 6.90
N LYS A 34 7.95 -11.51 7.00
CA LYS A 34 7.28 -12.51 7.83
C LYS A 34 8.01 -12.62 9.15
N VAL A 35 7.31 -12.38 10.26
CA VAL A 35 7.79 -12.57 11.63
C VAL A 35 6.84 -13.58 12.27
N GLU A 36 7.33 -14.79 12.50
CA GLU A 36 6.51 -15.91 12.99
C GLU A 36 5.28 -16.17 12.09
N SER A 37 4.06 -16.00 12.61
CA SER A 37 2.80 -16.09 11.86
C SER A 37 2.25 -14.74 11.37
N THR A 38 2.99 -13.65 11.57
CA THR A 38 2.58 -12.30 11.17
C THR A 38 3.33 -11.84 9.92
N HIS A 39 2.57 -11.38 8.93
CA HIS A 39 3.08 -10.68 7.75
C HIS A 39 2.98 -9.18 7.96
N ILE A 40 4.10 -8.50 7.77
CA ILE A 40 4.25 -7.06 7.92
C ILE A 40 4.50 -6.48 6.54
N PHE A 41 3.55 -5.74 6.01
CA PHE A 41 3.67 -4.99 4.77
C PHE A 41 3.96 -3.54 5.09
N THR A 42 4.97 -2.96 4.44
CA THR A 42 5.28 -1.54 4.55
C THR A 42 5.28 -0.91 3.18
N GLY A 43 4.79 0.32 3.10
CA GLY A 43 4.70 1.03 1.84
C GLY A 43 4.25 2.47 2.04
N TRP A 44 3.84 3.08 0.94
CA TRP A 44 3.26 4.41 0.95
C TRP A 44 2.09 4.53 -0.02
N GLY A 45 1.20 5.48 0.26
CA GLY A 45 0.05 5.81 -0.56
C GLY A 45 -0.31 7.28 -0.45
N TYR A 46 -0.60 7.91 -1.57
CA TYR A 46 -0.94 9.32 -1.68
C TYR A 46 -2.13 9.50 -2.62
N ASP A 47 -3.07 10.33 -2.20
CA ASP A 47 -4.23 10.75 -2.96
C ASP A 47 -4.19 12.29 -2.92
N PRO A 48 -4.09 12.97 -4.08
CA PRO A 48 -4.08 14.42 -4.12
C PRO A 48 -5.38 15.06 -3.61
N ASP A 49 -6.47 14.30 -3.55
CA ASP A 49 -7.73 14.75 -2.96
C ASP A 49 -7.69 14.71 -1.40
N HIS A 50 -6.73 13.99 -0.83
CA HIS A 50 -6.47 13.88 0.61
C HIS A 50 -4.96 14.02 0.92
N PRO A 51 -4.37 15.21 0.68
CA PRO A 51 -2.93 15.43 0.71
C PRO A 51 -2.32 15.41 2.11
N GLU A 52 -3.12 15.33 3.18
CA GLU A 52 -2.66 15.26 4.58
C GLU A 52 -2.42 13.81 5.05
N GLY A 53 -2.74 12.81 4.23
CA GLY A 53 -2.73 11.40 4.61
C GLY A 53 -4.10 10.89 5.07
N GLY A 54 -4.12 9.86 5.93
CA GLY A 54 -5.36 9.22 6.38
C GLY A 54 -5.99 8.26 5.36
N LEU A 55 -5.24 7.86 4.32
CA LEU A 55 -5.80 7.05 3.24
C LEU A 55 -5.97 5.61 3.65
N LYS A 56 -7.14 5.06 3.34
CA LYS A 56 -7.46 3.66 3.62
C LYS A 56 -6.76 2.74 2.62
N VAL A 57 -5.87 1.90 3.14
CA VAL A 57 -5.23 0.81 2.41
C VAL A 57 -6.00 -0.47 2.66
N PHE A 58 -6.37 -1.20 1.61
CA PHE A 58 -7.09 -2.46 1.69
C PHE A 58 -6.30 -3.61 1.10
N ILE A 59 -6.66 -4.82 1.51
CA ILE A 59 -6.19 -6.05 0.92
C ILE A 59 -7.31 -6.63 0.06
N GLY A 60 -7.00 -6.92 -1.21
CA GLY A 60 -7.86 -7.69 -2.09
C GLY A 60 -7.43 -9.15 -2.11
N GLY A 61 -8.20 -10.02 -1.45
CA GLY A 61 -8.19 -11.46 -1.67
C GLY A 61 -9.23 -11.88 -2.70
N THR A 62 -9.13 -13.09 -3.25
CA THR A 62 -10.04 -13.62 -4.30
C THR A 62 -11.52 -13.71 -3.91
N ASN A 63 -11.91 -13.36 -2.68
CA ASN A 63 -13.26 -13.57 -2.16
C ASN A 63 -13.77 -12.45 -1.22
N ASP A 64 -13.39 -11.19 -1.42
CA ASP A 64 -13.94 -10.01 -0.73
C ASP A 64 -13.89 -10.02 0.83
N GLN A 65 -13.22 -10.99 1.46
CA GLN A 65 -13.61 -11.34 2.83
C GLN A 65 -12.90 -10.63 3.98
N GLU A 66 -11.83 -9.87 3.79
CA GLU A 66 -11.29 -9.03 4.88
C GLU A 66 -10.69 -7.72 4.33
N SER A 67 -11.50 -6.66 4.32
CA SER A 67 -11.00 -5.30 4.08
C SER A 67 -10.34 -4.76 5.35
N ILE A 68 -9.15 -5.27 5.68
CA ILE A 68 -8.33 -4.65 6.72
C ILE A 68 -7.95 -3.27 6.21
N SER A 69 -8.46 -2.23 6.88
CA SER A 69 -8.23 -0.83 6.54
C SER A 69 -7.21 -0.25 7.51
N ILE A 70 -6.06 0.18 6.99
CA ILE A 70 -5.13 1.04 7.74
C ILE A 70 -5.06 2.41 7.09
N GLU A 71 -4.75 3.41 7.90
CA GLU A 71 -4.60 4.79 7.45
C GLU A 71 -3.11 5.10 7.22
N THR A 72 -2.80 5.77 6.11
CA THR A 72 -1.47 6.32 5.89
C THR A 72 -1.18 7.45 6.88
N ASP A 73 0.05 7.56 7.37
CA ASP A 73 0.48 8.67 8.20
C ASP A 73 0.57 10.00 7.41
N SER A 74 0.94 11.10 8.10
CA SER A 74 1.13 12.42 7.48
C SER A 74 2.32 12.49 6.52
N GLN A 75 3.19 11.48 6.54
CA GLN A 75 4.24 11.29 5.56
C GLN A 75 3.81 10.33 4.44
N HIS A 76 2.55 9.93 4.39
CA HIS A 76 1.98 8.99 3.41
C HIS A 76 2.47 7.55 3.52
N ASN A 77 3.13 7.18 4.62
CA ASN A 77 3.59 5.81 4.83
C ASN A 77 2.50 4.98 5.51
N PHE A 78 2.56 3.67 5.32
CA PHE A 78 1.70 2.72 6.01
C PHE A 78 2.49 1.49 6.47
N LYS A 79 2.00 0.88 7.56
CA LYS A 79 2.46 -0.43 8.05
C LYS A 79 1.22 -1.27 8.35
N LEU A 80 1.08 -2.38 7.62
CA LEU A 80 -0.01 -3.34 7.76
C LEU A 80 0.52 -4.61 8.37
N GLU A 81 -0.06 -5.03 9.49
CA GLU A 81 0.27 -6.29 10.15
C GLU A 81 -0.92 -7.22 10.05
N ILE A 82 -0.68 -8.44 9.58
CA ILE A 82 -1.71 -9.45 9.44
C ILE A 82 -1.20 -10.74 10.04
N THR A 83 -1.92 -11.25 11.03
CA THR A 83 -1.55 -12.46 11.77
C THR A 83 -2.38 -13.63 11.28
N ASP A 84 -1.78 -14.82 11.26
CA ASP A 84 -2.43 -16.09 10.91
C ASP A 84 -3.06 -16.10 9.51
N LEU A 85 -2.46 -15.33 8.61
CA LEU A 85 -2.90 -15.22 7.24
C LEU A 85 -2.44 -16.48 6.46
N GLU A 86 -3.29 -17.51 6.44
CA GLU A 86 -3.12 -18.70 5.58
C GLU A 86 -3.34 -18.33 4.12
N ILE A 87 -2.29 -17.78 3.50
CA ILE A 87 -2.36 -17.30 2.13
C ILE A 87 -1.66 -18.28 1.21
N ASP A 88 -2.43 -19.06 0.46
CA ASP A 88 -1.89 -19.90 -0.61
C ASP A 88 -1.63 -19.13 -1.93
N ALA A 89 -1.92 -17.82 -1.98
CA ALA A 89 -1.93 -16.97 -3.18
C ALA A 89 -1.15 -15.64 -3.01
N PRO A 90 -0.93 -14.83 -4.05
CA PRO A 90 -0.38 -13.49 -3.87
C PRO A 90 -1.36 -12.56 -3.12
N VAL A 91 -0.87 -11.80 -2.15
CA VAL A 91 -1.61 -10.74 -1.44
C VAL A 91 -1.52 -9.44 -2.21
N CYS A 92 -2.66 -8.92 -2.67
CA CYS A 92 -2.70 -7.69 -3.45
C CYS A 92 -3.25 -6.53 -2.61
N LEU A 93 -2.51 -5.43 -2.55
CA LEU A 93 -2.91 -4.24 -1.80
C LEU A 93 -3.45 -3.16 -2.75
N TRP A 94 -4.44 -2.42 -2.26
CA TRP A 94 -5.14 -1.36 -2.97
C TRP A 94 -5.32 -0.12 -2.09
N LEU A 95 -5.29 1.07 -2.69
CA LEU A 95 -5.66 2.32 -2.03
C LEU A 95 -7.09 2.70 -2.38
N LYS A 96 -7.86 3.13 -1.38
CA LYS A 96 -9.16 3.77 -1.63
C LYS A 96 -8.93 5.10 -2.35
N ASN A 97 -9.71 5.34 -3.38
CA ASN A 97 -9.87 6.69 -3.93
C ASN A 97 -10.93 7.43 -3.11
N GLU A 98 -10.56 8.55 -2.50
CA GLU A 98 -11.50 9.39 -1.73
C GLU A 98 -12.09 10.54 -2.60
N GLY A 99 -11.61 10.72 -3.82
CA GLY A 99 -12.14 11.64 -4.82
C GLY A 99 -13.45 11.20 -5.51
N LEU A 100 -13.85 11.94 -6.55
CA LEU A 100 -15.02 11.60 -7.40
C LEU A 100 -14.95 10.12 -7.85
N SER A 101 -16.09 9.43 -7.88
CA SER A 101 -16.23 7.96 -8.06
C SER A 101 -15.36 7.36 -9.19
N ARG A 102 -14.10 7.08 -8.87
CA ARG A 102 -13.12 6.38 -9.71
C ARG A 102 -12.65 5.11 -8.99
N HIS A 103 -11.87 4.31 -9.72
CA HIS A 103 -11.36 3.03 -9.27
C HIS A 103 -10.31 3.18 -8.15
N ASN A 104 -10.30 2.22 -7.22
CA ASN A 104 -9.22 2.04 -6.26
C ASN A 104 -7.90 1.77 -7.00
N THR A 105 -6.78 2.22 -6.44
CA THR A 105 -5.47 2.04 -7.06
C THR A 105 -4.79 0.79 -6.54
N PHE A 106 -4.39 -0.10 -7.45
CA PHE A 106 -3.53 -1.22 -7.15
C PHE A 106 -2.10 -0.76 -6.84
N ILE A 107 -1.54 -1.18 -5.69
CA ILE A 107 -0.21 -0.73 -5.23
C ILE A 107 0.82 -1.86 -5.06
N GLY A 108 0.45 -3.11 -5.36
CA GLY A 108 1.37 -4.25 -5.41
C GLY A 108 0.70 -5.57 -5.01
N CYS A 109 1.16 -6.68 -5.60
CA CYS A 109 0.82 -8.05 -5.22
C CYS A 109 2.09 -8.76 -4.78
N HIS A 110 2.02 -9.51 -3.69
CA HIS A 110 3.19 -10.16 -3.13
C HIS A 110 2.88 -11.54 -2.58
N ASN A 111 3.78 -12.48 -2.83
CA ASN A 111 3.67 -13.82 -2.27
C ASN A 111 4.03 -13.77 -0.79
N ALA A 112 3.10 -14.20 0.05
CA ALA A 112 3.28 -14.26 1.51
C ALA A 112 4.33 -15.33 1.95
N HIS A 113 4.93 -16.08 1.01
CA HIS A 113 5.74 -17.28 1.26
C HIS A 113 7.24 -17.15 0.94
N LYS A 114 7.74 -16.01 0.46
CA LYS A 114 9.15 -15.86 0.07
C LYS A 114 9.85 -14.72 0.78
#